data_AF-A0A9L0J9I3-F1
#
_entry.id   AF-A0A9L0J9I3-F1
#
_cell.length_a   1.000
_cell.length_b   1.000
_cell.length_c   1.000
_cell.angle_alpha   90.00
_cell.angle_beta   90.00
_cell.angle_gamma   90.00
#
_symmetry.space_group_name_H-M   'P 1'
#
loop_
_entity.id
_entity.type
_entity.pdbx_description
1 polymer ?
#
loop_
_entity_poly.entity_id
_entity_poly.type
_entity_poly.pdbx_seq_one_letter_code
_entity_poly.pdbx_strand_id
1 'polypeptide(L)'
;MERTLLLTSAVVMSLFVTPAVQDCNCFQDHLQTIYCNSDVVFVGKYLRILDLSTSKLLYDITIVQMIKGPAPLQFFEYASIFACSHVHSKMLYSNDEYLIWGPLINKNQLNVTECDIMPWENISEHQKQGLFTYYKAGCNCTILPKKERASIGEPVRACLWDNSYLNPMEYSHFYNTGACIPVSPLVCQWKNISEPN
;
A
#
# COMPACT_ATOMS: atom_id res chain seq x y z
N MET A 1 -7.97 2.93 -70.15
CA MET A 1 -7.68 1.53 -69.80
C MET A 1 -6.21 1.49 -69.42
N GLU A 2 -5.88 1.75 -68.16
CA GLU A 2 -5.66 0.73 -67.11
C GLU A 2 -4.34 -0.04 -67.36
N ARG A 3 -3.37 -0.21 -66.46
CA ARG A 3 -3.30 -0.04 -65.01
C ARG A 3 -1.82 -0.21 -64.54
N THR A 4 -1.43 0.67 -63.61
CA THR A 4 -0.64 0.39 -62.39
C THR A 4 0.81 -0.11 -62.49
N LEU A 5 1.76 0.83 -62.34
CA LEU A 5 3.14 0.55 -61.89
C LEU A 5 3.11 0.31 -60.37
N LEU A 6 3.53 -0.87 -59.93
CA LEU A 6 3.47 -1.30 -58.52
C LEU A 6 4.50 -0.56 -57.65
N LEU A 7 4.03 -0.19 -56.46
CA LEU A 7 4.72 0.51 -55.38
C LEU A 7 5.95 -0.27 -54.85
N THR A 8 7.03 0.46 -54.56
CA THR A 8 7.95 0.08 -53.47
C THR A 8 8.13 1.27 -52.54
N SER A 9 7.09 1.53 -51.73
CA SER A 9 7.25 2.35 -50.52
C SER A 9 8.00 1.48 -49.51
N ALA A 10 9.28 1.80 -49.28
CA ALA A 10 10.05 1.23 -48.19
C ALA A 10 9.51 1.80 -46.87
N VAL A 11 8.45 1.19 -46.35
CA VAL A 11 7.99 1.43 -44.99
C VAL A 11 9.02 0.80 -44.07
N VAL A 12 9.93 1.61 -43.55
CA VAL A 12 10.80 1.25 -42.43
C VAL A 12 9.88 1.06 -41.22
N MET A 13 9.47 -0.18 -40.99
CA MET A 13 8.77 -0.58 -39.78
C MET A 13 9.80 -0.61 -38.66
N SER A 14 10.06 0.55 -38.07
CA SER A 14 10.79 0.66 -36.80
C SER A 14 10.01 -0.11 -35.75
N LEU A 15 10.48 -1.34 -35.48
CA LEU A 15 10.13 -2.10 -34.29
C LEU A 15 10.58 -1.29 -33.07
N PHE A 16 9.73 -0.37 -32.61
CA PHE A 16 9.77 0.08 -31.23
C PHE A 16 9.36 -1.13 -30.39
N VAL A 17 10.33 -1.97 -30.04
CA VAL A 17 10.20 -2.87 -28.90
C VAL A 17 10.18 -1.95 -27.69
N THR A 18 9.00 -1.41 -27.37
CA THR A 18 8.78 -0.82 -26.05
C THR A 18 9.04 -1.95 -25.06
N PRO A 19 9.96 -1.80 -24.10
CA PRO A 19 10.07 -2.77 -23.02
C PRO A 19 8.67 -2.91 -22.43
N ALA A 20 8.23 -4.15 -22.21
CA ALA A 20 6.96 -4.40 -21.54
C ALA A 20 7.02 -3.65 -20.20
N VAL A 21 6.28 -2.54 -20.10
CA VAL A 21 6.14 -1.80 -18.87
C VAL A 21 5.33 -2.70 -17.96
N GLN A 22 5.98 -3.23 -16.92
CA GLN A 22 5.27 -3.98 -15.92
C GLN A 22 4.56 -2.97 -15.02
N ASP A 23 3.33 -2.61 -15.40
CA ASP A 23 2.45 -1.85 -14.54
C ASP A 23 2.12 -2.70 -13.31
N CYS A 24 2.44 -2.16 -12.13
CA CYS A 24 2.08 -2.82 -10.88
C CYS A 24 0.63 -2.49 -10.53
N ASN A 25 -0.21 -3.52 -10.55
CA ASN A 25 -1.59 -3.41 -10.12
C ASN A 25 -1.69 -3.68 -8.62
N CYS A 26 -1.64 -2.62 -7.81
CA CYS A 26 -1.76 -2.74 -6.36
C CYS A 26 -3.22 -2.97 -5.96
N PHE A 27 -3.48 -4.04 -5.19
CA PHE A 27 -4.76 -4.20 -4.51
C PHE A 27 -4.69 -3.48 -3.16
N GLN A 28 -5.50 -2.45 -2.97
CA GLN A 28 -5.53 -1.67 -1.73
C GLN A 28 -6.40 -2.37 -0.70
N ASP A 29 -5.79 -2.86 0.38
CA ASP A 29 -6.48 -3.40 1.55
C ASP A 29 -6.90 -2.30 2.53
N HIS A 30 -7.77 -2.65 3.49
CA HIS A 30 -8.07 -1.77 4.62
C HIS A 30 -6.79 -1.48 5.43
N LEU A 31 -6.56 -0.22 5.85
CA LEU A 31 -5.34 0.16 6.57
C LEU A 31 -5.09 -0.63 7.86
N GLN A 32 -6.15 -1.07 8.54
CA GLN A 32 -6.01 -2.02 9.66
C GLN A 32 -5.37 -3.34 9.24
N THR A 33 -5.77 -3.92 8.11
CA THR A 33 -5.19 -5.17 7.59
C THR A 33 -3.70 -4.96 7.29
N ILE A 34 -3.37 -3.85 6.61
CA ILE A 34 -2.00 -3.43 6.34
C ILE A 34 -1.20 -3.30 7.64
N TYR A 35 -1.74 -2.57 8.62
CA TYR A 35 -1.11 -2.38 9.93
C TYR A 35 -0.84 -3.72 10.63
N CYS A 36 -1.80 -4.64 10.59
CA CYS A 36 -1.69 -5.91 11.31
C CYS A 36 -0.70 -6.87 10.64
N ASN A 37 -0.67 -6.91 9.31
CA ASN A 37 0.17 -7.83 8.53
C ASN A 37 1.61 -7.33 8.32
N SER A 38 1.89 -6.05 8.59
CA SER A 38 3.23 -5.49 8.43
C SER A 38 4.07 -5.63 9.69
N ASP A 39 5.38 -5.86 9.59
CA ASP A 39 6.27 -5.85 10.77
C ASP A 39 6.52 -4.42 11.25
N VAL A 40 6.63 -3.49 10.29
CA VAL A 40 6.86 -2.07 10.53
C VAL A 40 5.81 -1.22 9.83
N VAL A 41 5.45 -0.11 10.45
CA VAL A 41 4.59 0.95 9.90
C VAL A 41 5.12 2.27 10.46
N PHE A 42 5.43 3.24 9.61
CA PHE A 42 5.91 4.54 10.06
C PHE A 42 5.62 5.63 9.02
N VAL A 43 5.67 6.87 9.47
CA VAL A 43 5.70 8.05 8.60
C VAL A 43 7.15 8.44 8.37
N GLY A 44 7.55 8.59 7.12
CA GLY A 44 8.91 8.93 6.74
C GLY A 44 9.01 9.87 5.55
N LYS A 45 10.22 10.40 5.35
CA LYS A 45 10.60 11.23 4.20
C LYS A 45 11.75 10.60 3.46
N TYR A 46 11.70 10.64 2.14
CA TYR A 46 12.82 10.25 1.29
C TYR A 46 13.88 11.34 1.32
N LEU A 47 15.13 10.96 1.57
CA LEU A 47 16.25 11.89 1.51
C LEU A 47 16.92 11.84 0.14
N ARG A 48 17.33 10.64 -0.28
CA ARG A 48 18.11 10.43 -1.50
C ARG A 48 18.15 8.97 -1.93
N ILE A 49 18.41 8.76 -3.22
CA ILE A 49 18.75 7.45 -3.77
C ILE A 49 20.23 7.16 -3.48
N LEU A 50 20.51 5.98 -2.94
CA LEU A 50 21.85 5.51 -2.60
C LEU A 50 22.42 4.57 -3.66
N ASP A 51 21.57 3.74 -4.26
CA ASP A 51 21.96 2.77 -5.27
C ASP A 51 20.84 2.55 -6.29
N LEU A 52 21.23 2.36 -7.55
CA LEU A 52 20.39 2.16 -8.73
C LEU A 52 20.79 0.84 -9.38
N SER A 53 20.08 -0.22 -9.03
CA SER A 53 20.11 -1.46 -9.82
C SER A 53 18.88 -1.53 -10.74
N THR A 54 18.93 -2.33 -11.80
CA THR A 54 17.87 -2.43 -12.81
C THR A 54 16.50 -2.81 -12.25
N SER A 55 16.43 -3.38 -11.05
CA SER A 55 15.18 -3.85 -10.43
C SER A 55 14.98 -3.41 -8.97
N LYS A 56 15.94 -2.73 -8.36
CA LYS A 56 15.94 -2.40 -6.93
C LYS A 56 16.62 -1.05 -6.71
N LEU A 57 15.93 -0.15 -6.03
CA LEU A 57 16.46 1.13 -5.61
C LEU A 57 16.63 1.15 -4.11
N LEU A 58 17.80 1.62 -3.65
CA LEU A 58 18.05 1.80 -2.22
C LEU A 58 17.86 3.27 -1.86
N TYR A 59 17.03 3.54 -0.86
CA TYR A 59 16.72 4.88 -0.39
C TYR A 59 17.19 5.09 1.04
N ASP A 60 17.74 6.28 1.26
CA ASP A 60 17.97 6.85 2.58
C ASP A 60 16.66 7.51 3.06
N ILE A 61 16.18 7.13 4.24
CA ILE A 61 14.87 7.55 4.75
C ILE A 61 15.01 8.15 6.14
N THR A 62 14.39 9.31 6.35
CA THR A 62 14.20 9.87 7.69
C THR A 62 12.85 9.42 8.23
N ILE A 63 12.86 8.68 9.35
CA ILE A 63 11.63 8.40 10.09
C ILE A 63 11.17 9.67 10.81
N VAL A 64 9.98 10.13 10.48
CA VAL A 64 9.29 11.24 11.17
C VAL A 64 8.56 10.70 12.40
N GLN A 65 7.84 9.59 12.25
CA GLN A 65 7.06 9.00 13.33
C GLN A 65 6.94 7.48 13.18
N MET A 66 7.38 6.73 14.19
CA MET A 66 7.15 5.28 14.26
C MET A 66 5.73 4.97 14.75
N ILE A 67 4.98 4.21 13.97
CA ILE A 67 3.61 3.78 14.30
C ILE A 67 3.61 2.33 14.84
N LYS A 68 4.36 1.44 14.19
CA LYS A 68 4.56 0.03 14.56
C LYS A 68 5.99 -0.37 14.20
N GLY A 69 6.70 -1.04 15.11
CA GLY A 69 8.05 -1.54 14.86
C GLY A 69 8.89 -1.61 16.14
N PRO A 70 10.17 -2.01 16.03
CA PRO A 70 11.10 -2.07 17.16
C PRO A 70 11.40 -0.67 17.75
N ALA A 71 11.64 -0.62 19.06
CA ALA A 71 11.53 0.59 19.87
C ALA A 71 12.62 1.68 19.69
N PRO A 72 13.83 1.41 19.18
CA PRO A 72 14.71 2.51 18.78
C PRO A 72 14.50 2.94 17.31
N LEU A 73 14.14 4.21 17.12
CA LEU A 73 14.06 4.90 15.82
C LEU A 73 15.37 4.86 15.01
N GLN A 74 16.49 4.49 15.64
CA GLN A 74 17.82 4.36 15.01
C GLN A 74 18.00 3.09 14.17
N PHE A 75 17.01 2.21 14.11
CA PHE A 75 17.17 0.94 13.40
C PHE A 75 17.17 1.07 11.88
N PHE A 76 16.54 2.09 11.29
CA PHE A 76 16.29 2.13 9.84
C PHE A 76 17.11 3.22 9.17
N GLU A 77 18.26 2.85 8.62
CA GLU A 77 19.03 3.75 7.77
C GLU A 77 18.52 3.69 6.32
N TYR A 78 17.95 2.55 5.90
CA TYR A 78 17.67 2.29 4.48
C TYR A 78 16.36 1.53 4.24
N ALA A 79 15.64 1.91 3.19
CA ALA A 79 14.65 1.03 2.57
C ALA A 79 15.03 0.69 1.14
N SER A 80 14.83 -0.57 0.80
CA SER A 80 14.88 -1.06 -0.56
C SER A 80 13.49 -1.00 -1.16
N ILE A 81 13.33 -0.27 -2.26
CA ILE A 81 12.09 -0.24 -3.02
C ILE A 81 12.27 -1.02 -4.32
N PHE A 82 11.42 -2.02 -4.51
CA PHE A 82 11.23 -2.65 -5.82
C PHE A 82 10.30 -1.76 -6.65
N ALA A 83 10.88 -1.14 -7.67
CA ALA A 83 10.22 -0.19 -8.54
C ALA A 83 9.54 -0.90 -9.71
N CYS A 84 8.36 -0.43 -10.09
CA CYS A 84 7.68 -0.85 -11.31
C CYS A 84 7.92 0.23 -12.37
N SER A 85 8.20 -0.16 -13.62
CA SER A 85 9.21 0.53 -14.45
C SER A 85 8.88 1.95 -14.95
N HIS A 86 7.85 2.66 -14.47
CA HIS A 86 7.53 4.01 -14.91
C HIS A 86 6.97 4.99 -13.86
N VAL A 87 6.60 4.54 -12.65
CA VAL A 87 5.89 5.40 -11.66
C VAL A 87 6.84 6.05 -10.64
N HIS A 88 8.05 5.50 -10.50
CA HIS A 88 9.03 5.92 -9.51
C HIS A 88 9.61 7.33 -9.69
N SER A 89 9.39 7.97 -10.85
CA SER A 89 10.00 9.27 -11.16
C SER A 89 9.27 10.47 -10.54
N LYS A 90 8.05 10.32 -10.02
CA LYS A 90 7.26 11.46 -9.52
C LYS A 90 6.99 11.44 -8.02
N MET A 91 6.98 10.27 -7.40
CA MET A 91 6.50 10.10 -6.03
C MET A 91 7.57 10.33 -4.96
N LEU A 92 8.84 10.60 -5.29
CA LEU A 92 9.95 10.47 -4.34
C LEU A 92 10.99 11.62 -4.37
N TYR A 93 10.66 12.75 -5.00
CA TYR A 93 11.54 13.93 -5.08
C TYR A 93 11.07 15.12 -4.25
N SER A 94 9.98 14.97 -3.50
CA SER A 94 9.43 16.02 -2.64
C SER A 94 9.78 15.77 -1.16
N ASN A 95 9.81 16.84 -0.37
CA ASN A 95 9.91 16.77 1.11
C ASN A 95 8.61 16.25 1.77
N ASP A 96 7.76 15.57 1.00
CA ASP A 96 6.46 15.10 1.44
C ASP A 96 6.61 13.90 2.38
N GLU A 97 5.60 13.72 3.22
CA GLU A 97 5.53 12.62 4.17
C GLU A 97 4.77 11.47 3.55
N TYR A 98 5.28 10.26 3.78
CA TYR A 98 4.67 9.03 3.29
C TYR A 98 4.43 8.09 4.46
N LEU A 99 3.26 7.46 4.47
CA LEU A 99 3.05 6.24 5.23
C LEU A 99 3.77 5.10 4.50
N ILE A 100 4.66 4.42 5.20
CA ILE A 100 5.45 3.30 4.69
C ILE A 100 5.22 2.12 5.63
N TRP A 101 4.94 0.95 5.05
CA TRP A 101 4.76 -0.29 5.80
C TRP A 101 5.47 -1.44 5.11
N GLY A 102 5.69 -2.55 5.80
CA GLY A 102 6.19 -3.76 5.15
C GLY A 102 6.90 -4.73 6.09
N PRO A 103 7.48 -5.80 5.53
CA PRO A 103 8.21 -6.81 6.30
C PRO A 103 9.62 -6.33 6.67
N LEU A 104 10.05 -6.67 7.87
CA LEU A 104 11.41 -6.43 8.32
C LEU A 104 12.28 -7.61 7.90
N ILE A 105 13.23 -7.38 6.98
CA ILE A 105 14.12 -8.47 6.54
C ILE A 105 15.26 -8.65 7.51
N ASN A 106 15.89 -7.54 7.89
CA ASN A 106 16.99 -7.49 8.86
C ASN A 106 16.76 -6.28 9.77
N LYS A 107 17.52 -6.17 10.86
CA LYS A 107 17.40 -5.08 11.85
C LYS A 107 17.33 -3.68 11.23
N ASN A 108 17.96 -3.47 10.07
CA ASN A 108 18.08 -2.15 9.44
C ASN A 108 17.61 -2.07 7.99
N GLN A 109 16.92 -3.09 7.47
CA GLN A 109 16.49 -3.11 6.07
C GLN A 109 15.02 -3.49 5.94
N LEU A 110 14.29 -2.58 5.32
CA LEU A 110 12.93 -2.76 4.85
C LEU A 110 12.95 -3.05 3.35
N ASN A 111 12.27 -4.10 2.88
CA ASN A 111 11.95 -4.24 1.47
C ASN A 111 10.48 -3.91 1.28
N VAL A 112 10.22 -2.93 0.43
CA VAL A 112 8.89 -2.47 0.08
C VAL A 112 8.75 -2.36 -1.43
N THR A 113 7.51 -2.29 -1.88
CA THR A 113 7.13 -2.03 -3.27
C THR A 113 6.42 -0.69 -3.35
N GLU A 114 6.10 -0.24 -4.56
CA GLU A 114 5.25 0.92 -4.76
C GLU A 114 3.86 0.77 -4.12
N CYS A 115 3.40 -0.46 -3.89
CA CYS A 115 2.13 -0.73 -3.23
C CYS A 115 2.18 -0.53 -1.72
N ASP A 116 3.38 -0.45 -1.12
CA ASP A 116 3.59 -0.38 0.33
C ASP A 116 3.82 1.05 0.85
N ILE A 117 3.51 2.03 -0.01
CA ILE A 117 3.78 3.45 0.21
C ILE A 117 2.52 4.23 -0.16
N MET A 118 2.10 5.14 0.72
CA MET A 118 0.97 6.04 0.46
C MET A 118 1.31 7.46 0.93
N PRO A 119 1.02 8.52 0.14
CA PRO A 119 1.17 9.90 0.60
C PRO A 119 0.40 10.12 1.91
N TRP A 120 1.06 10.70 2.91
CA TRP A 120 0.47 10.93 4.23
C TRP A 120 -0.76 11.85 4.19
N GLU A 121 -0.76 12.78 3.23
CA GLU A 121 -1.89 13.66 2.94
C GLU A 121 -3.14 12.93 2.46
N ASN A 122 -2.98 11.75 1.85
CA ASN A 122 -4.10 10.92 1.38
C ASN A 122 -4.71 10.06 2.49
N ILE A 123 -4.10 10.04 3.68
CA ILE A 123 -4.63 9.33 4.85
C ILE A 123 -5.61 10.25 5.58
N SER A 124 -6.86 9.82 5.71
CA SER A 124 -7.86 10.59 6.45
C SER A 124 -7.53 10.66 7.96
N GLU A 125 -7.98 11.71 8.64
CA GLU A 125 -7.73 11.88 10.08
C GLU A 125 -8.21 10.69 10.93
N HIS A 126 -9.33 10.05 10.54
CA HIS A 126 -9.84 8.86 11.21
C HIS A 126 -8.95 7.64 10.96
N GLN A 127 -8.37 7.47 9.77
CA GLN A 127 -7.37 6.43 9.51
C GLN A 127 -6.09 6.68 10.29
N LYS A 128 -5.65 7.95 10.42
CA LYS A 128 -4.51 8.31 11.29
C LYS A 128 -4.81 7.92 12.74
N GLN A 129 -5.98 8.27 13.26
CA GLN A 129 -6.42 7.83 14.59
C GLN A 129 -6.50 6.30 14.70
N GLY A 130 -6.93 5.61 13.64
CA GLY A 130 -6.90 4.16 13.53
C GLY A 130 -5.50 3.58 13.71
N LEU A 131 -4.52 4.12 12.98
CA LEU A 131 -3.10 3.72 13.04
C LEU A 131 -2.51 3.87 14.44
N PHE A 132 -2.81 4.98 15.13
CA PHE A 132 -2.23 5.27 16.44
C PHE A 132 -2.96 4.61 17.61
N THR A 133 -4.27 4.37 17.50
CA THR A 133 -5.10 4.04 18.67
C THR A 133 -5.83 2.70 18.55
N TYR A 134 -6.41 2.39 17.39
CA TYR A 134 -7.40 1.30 17.29
C TYR A 134 -6.88 0.03 16.63
N TYR A 135 -6.10 0.15 15.55
CA TYR A 135 -5.76 -1.00 14.69
C TYR A 135 -4.99 -2.08 15.43
N LYS A 136 -4.11 -1.71 16.36
CA LYS A 136 -3.39 -2.68 17.22
C LYS A 136 -4.33 -3.60 17.99
N ALA A 137 -5.39 -3.06 18.60
CA ALA A 137 -6.36 -3.86 19.34
C ALA A 137 -7.20 -4.76 18.42
N GLY A 138 -7.36 -4.35 17.16
CA GLY A 138 -8.10 -5.06 16.14
C GLY A 138 -7.33 -6.16 15.41
N CYS A 139 -6.03 -6.37 15.67
CA CYS A 139 -5.26 -7.37 14.91
C CYS A 139 -5.66 -8.84 15.16
N ASN A 140 -6.42 -9.11 16.23
CA ASN A 140 -7.04 -10.41 16.45
C ASN A 140 -8.40 -10.57 15.74
N CYS A 141 -8.78 -9.61 14.89
CA CYS A 141 -9.98 -9.62 14.08
C CYS A 141 -9.60 -9.58 12.59
N THR A 142 -10.30 -10.38 11.78
CA THR A 142 -10.09 -10.41 10.34
C THR A 142 -11.02 -9.41 9.65
N ILE A 143 -10.52 -8.62 8.72
CA ILE A 143 -11.37 -7.82 7.83
C ILE A 143 -11.55 -8.62 6.55
N LEU A 144 -12.79 -8.99 6.25
CA LEU A 144 -13.10 -9.86 5.12
C LEU A 144 -13.94 -9.14 4.06
N PRO A 145 -13.55 -9.20 2.78
CA PRO A 145 -14.40 -8.83 1.66
C PRO A 145 -15.79 -9.49 1.75
N LYS A 146 -16.87 -8.72 1.59
CA LYS A 146 -18.24 -9.24 1.59
C LYS A 146 -18.44 -10.38 0.59
N LYS A 147 -17.82 -10.28 -0.60
CA LYS A 147 -17.90 -11.29 -1.66
C LYS A 147 -17.30 -12.64 -1.24
N GLU A 148 -16.34 -12.63 -0.33
CA GLU A 148 -15.62 -13.83 0.13
C GLU A 148 -16.30 -14.50 1.33
N ARG A 149 -17.26 -13.84 1.99
CA ARG A 149 -17.96 -14.39 3.16
C ARG A 149 -18.59 -15.75 2.87
N ALA A 150 -19.24 -15.91 1.72
CA ALA A 150 -19.97 -17.14 1.39
C ALA A 150 -19.07 -18.38 1.33
N SER A 151 -17.75 -18.19 1.16
CA SER A 151 -16.76 -19.24 1.05
C SER A 151 -16.11 -19.64 2.38
N ILE A 152 -16.35 -18.89 3.46
CA ILE A 152 -15.69 -19.09 4.75
C ILE A 152 -16.74 -19.59 5.75
N GLY A 153 -16.59 -20.83 6.21
CA GLY A 153 -17.47 -21.43 7.22
C GLY A 153 -17.44 -20.70 8.57
N GLU A 154 -18.51 -20.83 9.36
CA GLU A 154 -18.54 -20.33 10.74
C GLU A 154 -17.61 -21.14 11.67
N PRO A 155 -17.05 -20.54 12.74
CA PRO A 155 -17.13 -19.14 13.14
C PRO A 155 -15.92 -18.33 12.66
N VAL A 156 -16.17 -17.09 12.20
CA VAL A 156 -15.10 -16.16 11.85
C VAL A 156 -15.18 -14.92 12.74
N ARG A 157 -14.09 -14.65 13.46
CA ARG A 157 -13.86 -13.37 14.17
C ARG A 157 -13.59 -12.27 13.16
N ALA A 158 -14.60 -11.87 12.39
CA ALA A 158 -14.42 -10.98 11.26
C ALA A 158 -15.44 -9.85 11.15
N CYS A 159 -14.96 -8.71 10.67
CA CYS A 159 -15.81 -7.63 10.19
C CYS A 159 -15.86 -7.66 8.66
N LEU A 160 -17.07 -7.54 8.11
CA LEU A 160 -17.23 -7.50 6.68
C LEU A 160 -16.92 -6.15 6.09
N TRP A 161 -16.10 -6.14 5.08
CA TRP A 161 -15.74 -4.98 4.32
C TRP A 161 -16.34 -5.05 2.92
N ASP A 162 -17.06 -3.99 2.54
CA ASP A 162 -17.56 -3.85 1.19
C ASP A 162 -16.47 -3.27 0.29
N ASN A 163 -15.69 -4.15 -0.33
CA ASN A 163 -14.68 -3.81 -1.33
C ASN A 163 -15.19 -4.03 -2.76
N SER A 164 -16.50 -4.12 -2.95
CA SER A 164 -17.09 -4.61 -4.19
C SER A 164 -16.99 -3.63 -5.37
N TYR A 165 -16.58 -2.38 -5.13
CA TYR A 165 -16.59 -1.26 -6.06
C TYR A 165 -15.20 -0.95 -6.62
N LEU A 166 -15.16 -0.41 -7.85
CA LEU A 166 -13.93 -0.13 -8.62
C LEU A 166 -12.96 0.86 -7.95
N ASN A 167 -13.42 1.61 -6.96
CA ASN A 167 -12.59 2.52 -6.16
C ASN A 167 -12.87 2.31 -4.66
N PRO A 168 -12.11 1.44 -3.97
CA PRO A 168 -12.33 1.12 -2.55
C PRO A 168 -12.33 2.37 -1.64
N MET A 169 -11.60 3.41 -2.05
CA MET A 169 -11.46 4.69 -1.34
C MET A 169 -12.75 5.53 -1.31
N GLU A 170 -13.64 5.40 -2.31
CA GLU A 170 -14.76 6.34 -2.47
C GLU A 170 -16.07 5.90 -1.80
N TYR A 171 -16.29 4.59 -1.53
CA TYR A 171 -17.64 4.11 -1.23
C TYR A 171 -17.80 3.23 0.00
N SER A 172 -16.73 2.83 0.67
CA SER A 172 -16.83 2.09 1.92
C SER A 172 -16.80 3.04 3.11
N HIS A 173 -17.95 3.24 3.77
CA HIS A 173 -18.06 4.07 4.99
C HIS A 173 -16.94 3.74 5.99
N PHE A 174 -16.69 2.45 6.20
CA PHE A 174 -15.69 1.98 7.15
C PHE A 174 -14.26 1.95 6.61
N TYR A 175 -14.01 2.19 5.32
CA TYR A 175 -12.64 2.27 4.81
C TYR A 175 -11.87 3.47 5.40
N ASN A 176 -12.57 4.60 5.57
CA ASN A 176 -11.96 5.81 6.14
C ASN A 176 -12.20 5.93 7.64
N THR A 177 -13.32 5.45 8.17
CA THR A 177 -13.70 5.71 9.58
C THR A 177 -13.82 4.46 10.44
N GLY A 178 -13.61 3.27 9.91
CA GLY A 178 -13.83 2.01 10.62
C GLY A 178 -12.58 1.42 11.27
N ALA A 179 -12.75 0.86 12.47
CA ALA A 179 -11.83 -0.14 13.02
C ALA A 179 -12.61 -1.42 13.37
N CYS A 180 -12.13 -2.57 12.91
CA CYS A 180 -12.67 -3.86 13.30
C CYS A 180 -12.06 -4.28 14.64
N ILE A 181 -12.83 -4.18 15.73
CA ILE A 181 -12.32 -4.41 17.09
C ILE A 181 -13.03 -5.59 17.77
N PRO A 182 -12.35 -6.30 18.69
CA PRO A 182 -12.98 -7.37 19.46
C PRO A 182 -13.99 -6.77 20.46
N VAL A 183 -15.23 -7.25 20.41
CA VAL A 183 -16.28 -6.94 21.39
C VAL A 183 -16.36 -8.04 22.45
N SER A 184 -16.00 -9.28 22.07
CA SER A 184 -15.90 -10.42 22.97
C SER A 184 -14.80 -11.39 22.47
N PRO A 185 -14.44 -12.46 23.21
CA PRO A 185 -13.44 -13.43 22.76
C PRO A 185 -13.76 -14.09 21.40
N LEU A 186 -15.03 -14.11 20.99
CA LEU A 186 -15.48 -14.76 19.76
C LEU A 186 -16.07 -13.78 18.73
N VAL A 187 -16.24 -12.50 19.08
CA VAL A 187 -16.98 -11.54 18.25
C VAL A 187 -16.14 -10.30 17.97
N CYS A 188 -16.05 -9.94 16.71
CA CYS A 188 -15.48 -8.67 16.24
C CYS A 188 -16.56 -7.84 15.54
N GLN A 189 -16.52 -6.52 15.72
CA GLN A 189 -17.47 -5.60 15.09
C GLN A 189 -16.77 -4.32 14.64
N TRP A 190 -17.37 -3.65 13.66
CA TRP A 190 -16.93 -2.32 13.24
C TRP A 190 -17.24 -1.29 14.34
N LYS A 191 -16.21 -0.62 14.82
CA LYS A 191 -16.30 0.63 15.58
C LYS A 191 -16.11 1.78 14.61
N ASN A 192 -17.05 2.72 14.63
CA ASN A 192 -16.88 4.00 13.97
C ASN A 192 -15.94 4.88 14.82
N ILE A 193 -14.79 5.23 14.26
CA ILE A 193 -13.75 6.07 14.86
C ILE A 193 -14.21 7.53 14.94
N SER A 194 -15.12 7.96 14.06
CA SER A 194 -15.62 9.35 14.07
C SER A 194 -16.59 9.64 15.22
N GLU A 195 -17.08 8.60 15.89
CA GLU A 195 -18.00 8.74 17.02
C GLU A 195 -17.24 8.78 18.35
N PRO A 196 -17.55 9.73 19.24
CA PRO A 196 -16.96 9.77 20.57
C PRO A 196 -17.24 8.46 21.34
N ASN A 197 -16.35 8.13 22.28
CA ASN A 197 -16.51 6.97 23.16
C ASN A 197 -17.65 7.17 24.17
#